data_AF-A0A9X3XAM3-F1
#
_entry.id   AF-A0A9X3XAM3-F1
#
_cell.length_a   1.000
_cell.length_b   1.000
_cell.length_c   1.000
_cell.angle_alpha   90.00
_cell.angle_beta   90.00
_cell.angle_gamma   90.00
#
_symmetry.space_group_name_H-M   'P 1'
#
loop_
_entity.id
_entity.type
_entity.pdbx_description
1 polymer ?
#
loop_
_entity_poly.entity_id
_entity_poly.type
_entity_poly.pdbx_seq_one_letter_code
_entity_poly.pdbx_strand_id
1 'polypeptide(L)'
;MLRRALLVLCMALGSVAACNRDVSVPASSDPNGKDLVEGAVVAAAESSGGIRLYKIVHVDDYPEPAGPEYHMIAYNPKVPTFQDAANLWKHKRSEVTVALDHIFVRLVSFGKRDHRVLFVEPVTEDEKAPYLKARR
;
A
#
# COMPACT_ATOMS: atom_id res chain seq x y z
N MET A 1 -37.58 -4.69 -61.27
CA MET A 1 -37.37 -3.74 -60.15
C MET A 1 -37.06 -4.54 -58.88
N LEU A 2 -36.41 -3.89 -57.90
CA LEU A 2 -35.95 -4.37 -56.59
C LEU A 2 -34.58 -5.09 -56.54
N ARG A 3 -33.52 -4.29 -56.38
CA ARG A 3 -32.25 -4.68 -55.78
C ARG A 3 -32.40 -4.64 -54.25
N ARG A 4 -32.17 -5.75 -53.57
CA ARG A 4 -32.06 -5.82 -52.10
C ARG A 4 -30.66 -5.39 -51.70
N ALA A 5 -30.54 -4.25 -51.01
CA ALA A 5 -29.29 -3.80 -50.40
C ALA A 5 -29.18 -4.39 -48.98
N LEU A 6 -28.15 -5.22 -48.76
CA LEU A 6 -27.80 -5.75 -47.44
C LEU A 6 -26.76 -4.81 -46.82
N LEU A 7 -27.19 -4.01 -45.84
CA LEU A 7 -26.32 -3.12 -45.06
C LEU A 7 -25.61 -3.96 -43.99
N VAL A 8 -24.30 -4.21 -44.18
CA VAL A 8 -23.43 -4.80 -43.16
C VAL A 8 -22.96 -3.67 -42.24
N LEU A 9 -23.53 -3.62 -41.05
CA LEU A 9 -23.13 -2.69 -39.99
C LEU A 9 -21.91 -3.30 -39.27
N CYS A 10 -20.71 -2.87 -39.64
CA CYS A 10 -19.48 -3.20 -38.90
C CYS A 10 -19.57 -2.57 -37.51
N MET A 11 -19.80 -3.39 -36.48
CA MET A 11 -19.62 -2.98 -35.09
C MET A 11 -18.16 -2.57 -34.89
N ALA A 12 -17.94 -1.28 -34.68
CA ALA A 12 -16.67 -0.76 -34.23
C ALA A 12 -16.38 -1.37 -32.85
N LEU A 13 -15.35 -2.21 -32.78
CA LEU A 13 -14.69 -2.59 -31.53
C LEU A 13 -14.09 -1.31 -30.93
N GLY A 14 -14.88 -0.62 -30.12
CA GLY A 14 -14.41 0.45 -29.26
C GLY A 14 -13.52 -0.15 -28.19
N SER A 15 -12.22 -0.20 -28.45
CA SER A 15 -11.21 -0.37 -27.41
C SER A 15 -11.28 0.86 -26.51
N VAL A 16 -12.11 0.79 -25.46
CA VAL A 16 -12.01 1.70 -24.33
C VAL A 16 -10.68 1.44 -23.64
N ALA A 17 -9.65 2.16 -24.08
CA ALA A 17 -8.43 2.31 -23.31
C ALA A 17 -8.84 2.98 -21.99
N ALA A 18 -9.09 2.16 -20.97
CA ALA A 18 -9.24 2.63 -19.61
C ALA A 18 -7.90 3.27 -19.23
N CYS A 19 -7.82 4.60 -19.32
CA CYS A 19 -6.75 5.39 -18.73
C CYS A 19 -6.81 5.21 -17.21
N ASN A 20 -6.36 4.07 -16.69
CA ASN A 20 -5.97 3.95 -15.30
C ASN A 20 -4.76 4.85 -15.12
N ARG A 21 -4.99 6.09 -14.67
CA ARG A 21 -3.90 6.99 -14.26
C ARG A 21 -3.24 6.31 -13.08
N ASP A 22 -1.96 5.96 -13.26
CA ASP A 22 -1.12 5.44 -12.18
C ASP A 22 -1.22 6.33 -10.95
N VAL A 23 -1.23 5.69 -9.77
CA VAL A 23 -1.21 6.40 -8.50
C VAL A 23 0.12 7.15 -8.37
N SER A 24 0.08 8.39 -7.88
CA SER A 24 1.29 9.13 -7.53
C SER A 24 2.06 8.42 -6.41
N VAL A 25 3.31 8.05 -6.67
CA VAL A 25 4.23 7.49 -5.67
C VAL A 25 5.31 8.52 -5.37
N PRO A 26 5.58 8.84 -4.08
CA PRO A 26 6.70 9.70 -3.72
C PRO A 26 8.04 9.18 -4.27
N ALA A 27 8.91 10.08 -4.71
CA ALA A 27 10.21 9.70 -5.27
C ALA A 27 11.14 9.06 -4.22
N SER A 28 11.02 9.46 -2.96
CA SER A 28 11.85 9.00 -1.84
C SER A 28 11.08 9.01 -0.52
N SER A 29 11.65 8.36 0.49
CA SER A 29 11.20 8.45 1.89
C SER A 29 11.45 9.85 2.46
N ASP A 30 10.67 10.28 3.46
CA ASP A 30 11.09 11.39 4.32
C ASP A 30 12.28 10.93 5.18
N PRO A 31 13.45 11.58 5.09
CA PRO A 31 14.63 11.19 5.86
C PRO A 31 14.43 11.27 7.37
N ASN A 32 13.46 12.05 7.84
CA ASN A 32 13.12 12.18 9.26
C ASN A 32 11.95 11.28 9.68
N GLY A 33 11.33 10.56 8.74
CA GLY A 33 10.19 9.67 9.00
C GLY A 33 8.93 10.38 9.51
N LYS A 34 8.77 11.69 9.26
CA LYS A 34 7.60 12.46 9.75
C LYS A 34 6.29 12.03 9.09
N ASP A 35 6.38 11.34 7.96
CA ASP A 35 5.25 10.78 7.23
C ASP A 35 4.82 9.40 7.76
N LEU A 36 5.62 8.76 8.63
CA LEU A 36 5.30 7.49 9.27
C LEU A 36 4.37 7.70 10.48
N VAL A 37 3.11 7.99 10.20
CA VAL A 37 2.07 8.28 11.20
C VAL A 37 1.06 7.14 11.33
N GLU A 38 0.26 7.14 12.41
CA GLU A 38 -0.88 6.21 12.53
C GLU A 38 -1.80 6.34 11.31
N GLY A 39 -2.16 5.20 10.71
CA GLY A 39 -2.93 5.12 9.46
C GLY A 39 -2.11 5.15 8.17
N ALA A 40 -0.80 5.44 8.23
CA ALA A 40 0.04 5.46 7.05
C ALA A 40 0.14 4.06 6.41
N VAL A 41 -0.14 4.01 5.11
CA VAL A 41 0.06 2.85 4.24
C VAL A 41 1.43 2.99 3.60
N VAL A 42 2.34 2.09 3.96
CA VAL A 42 3.76 2.17 3.60
C VAL A 42 4.12 1.02 2.68
N ALA A 43 4.72 1.32 1.54
CA ALA A 43 5.38 0.32 0.71
C ALA A 43 6.87 0.34 1.03
N ALA A 44 7.46 -0.80 1.41
CA ALA A 44 8.88 -0.88 1.73
C ALA A 44 9.55 -2.11 1.11
N ALA A 45 10.78 -1.93 0.65
CA ALA A 45 11.62 -3.02 0.16
C ALA A 45 12.00 -3.98 1.30
N GLU A 46 11.82 -5.28 1.08
CA GLU A 46 12.27 -6.31 2.01
C GLU A 46 13.58 -6.95 1.56
N SER A 47 14.43 -7.34 2.52
CA SER A 47 15.70 -8.03 2.26
C SER A 47 15.53 -9.38 1.55
N SER A 48 14.37 -10.04 1.73
CA SER A 48 14.01 -11.25 1.00
C SER A 48 13.52 -10.99 -0.43
N GLY A 49 13.59 -9.75 -0.90
CA GLY A 49 13.16 -9.30 -2.22
C GLY A 49 11.71 -8.83 -2.25
N GLY A 50 11.43 -7.97 -3.24
CA GLY A 50 10.12 -7.37 -3.47
C GLY A 50 9.79 -6.20 -2.52
N ILE A 51 8.72 -5.50 -2.87
CA ILE A 51 8.10 -4.43 -2.08
C ILE A 51 6.89 -5.00 -1.36
N ARG A 52 6.85 -4.84 -0.03
CA ARG A 52 5.71 -5.22 0.80
C ARG A 52 4.92 -3.99 1.22
N LEU A 53 3.60 -4.13 1.26
CA LEU A 53 2.69 -3.15 1.85
C LEU A 53 2.55 -3.39 3.36
N TYR A 54 2.59 -2.31 4.11
CA TYR A 54 2.35 -2.25 5.55
C TYR A 54 1.31 -1.16 5.83
N LYS A 55 0.60 -1.28 6.96
CA LYS A 55 -0.20 -0.18 7.50
C LYS A 55 0.17 0.03 8.95
N ILE A 56 0.52 1.26 9.31
CA ILE A 56 0.82 1.63 10.70
C ILE A 56 -0.52 1.75 11.43
N VAL A 57 -0.71 0.93 12.47
CA VAL A 57 -1.93 0.92 13.27
C VAL A 57 -1.76 1.65 14.59
N HIS A 58 -0.52 1.83 15.04
CA HIS A 58 -0.18 2.64 16.19
C HIS A 58 1.28 3.08 16.16
N VAL A 59 1.59 4.18 16.85
CA VAL A 59 2.94 4.68 17.06
C VAL A 59 3.14 4.93 18.55
N ASP A 60 4.07 4.19 19.15
CA ASP A 60 4.53 4.46 20.50
C ASP A 60 5.71 5.45 20.42
N ASP A 61 5.60 6.58 21.11
CA ASP A 61 6.65 7.61 21.15
C ASP A 61 7.58 7.39 22.34
N TYR A 62 8.75 6.83 22.09
CA TYR A 62 9.80 6.65 23.10
C TYR A 62 10.84 7.76 23.01
N PRO A 63 11.44 8.17 24.15
CA PRO A 63 12.48 9.18 24.13
C PRO A 63 13.72 8.72 23.36
N GLU A 64 14.50 9.67 22.89
CA GLU A 64 15.84 9.42 22.34
C GLU A 64 16.71 8.63 23.34
N PRO A 65 17.56 7.70 22.86
CA PRO A 65 17.86 7.38 21.46
C PRO A 65 16.95 6.29 20.85
N ALA A 66 15.91 5.85 21.56
CA ALA A 66 15.06 4.77 21.08
C ALA A 66 14.20 5.22 19.89
N GLY A 67 13.65 6.43 19.98
CA GLY A 67 12.76 7.02 18.97
C GLY A 67 11.44 6.24 18.82
N PRO A 68 10.61 6.60 17.83
CA PRO A 68 9.29 6.01 17.69
C PRO A 68 9.36 4.52 17.32
N GLU A 69 8.44 3.76 17.91
CA GLU A 69 8.16 2.37 17.57
C GLU A 69 6.83 2.27 16.84
N TYR A 70 6.86 1.69 15.65
CA TYR A 70 5.70 1.56 14.78
C TYR A 70 5.11 0.17 14.92
N HIS A 71 3.84 0.10 15.27
CA HIS A 71 3.06 -1.13 15.21
C HIS A 71 2.36 -1.20 13.86
N MET A 72 2.60 -2.27 13.13
CA MET A 72 2.16 -2.39 11.74
C MET A 72 1.45 -3.71 11.47
N ILE A 73 0.56 -3.68 10.49
CA ILE A 73 0.06 -4.88 9.78
C ILE A 73 0.91 -5.04 8.52
N ALA A 74 1.37 -6.25 8.23
CA ALA A 74 2.06 -6.58 7.00
C ALA A 74 1.11 -7.31 6.04
N TYR A 75 1.09 -6.92 4.77
CA TYR A 75 0.17 -7.49 3.77
C TYR A 75 0.89 -8.28 2.67
N ASN A 76 0.18 -9.27 2.11
CA ASN A 76 0.52 -9.99 0.89
C ASN A 76 -0.36 -9.49 -0.30
N PRO A 77 0.08 -9.70 -1.54
CA PRO A 77 1.40 -10.20 -1.94
C PRO A 77 2.48 -9.12 -1.86
N LYS A 78 3.73 -9.55 -1.99
CA LYS A 78 4.81 -8.64 -2.41
C LYS A 78 4.71 -8.36 -3.89
N VAL A 79 5.17 -7.19 -4.30
CA VAL A 79 5.17 -6.75 -5.71
C VAL A 79 6.55 -6.24 -6.12
N PRO A 80 6.88 -6.18 -7.42
CA PRO A 80 8.25 -5.87 -7.82
C PRO A 80 8.61 -4.39 -7.70
N THR A 81 7.64 -3.47 -7.76
CA THR A 81 7.90 -2.03 -7.71
C THR A 81 6.99 -1.28 -6.72
N PHE A 82 7.39 -0.07 -6.32
CA PHE A 82 6.55 0.80 -5.50
C PHE A 82 5.28 1.27 -6.23
N GLN A 83 5.35 1.43 -7.56
CA GLN A 83 4.19 1.76 -8.39
C GLN A 83 3.15 0.62 -8.36
N ASP A 84 3.61 -0.63 -8.48
CA ASP A 84 2.74 -1.79 -8.35
C ASP A 84 2.12 -1.88 -6.96
N ALA A 85 2.85 -1.50 -5.90
CA ALA A 85 2.32 -1.51 -4.54
C ALA A 85 1.20 -0.46 -4.37
N ALA A 86 1.40 0.73 -4.93
CA ALA A 86 0.39 1.78 -4.93
C ALA A 86 -0.86 1.40 -5.74
N ASN A 87 -0.66 0.82 -6.93
CA ASN A 87 -1.74 0.34 -7.77
C ASN A 87 -2.47 -0.85 -7.13
N LEU A 88 -1.74 -1.76 -6.47
CA LEU A 88 -2.31 -2.90 -5.73
C LEU A 88 -3.23 -2.40 -4.61
N TRP A 89 -2.76 -1.43 -3.81
CA TRP A 89 -3.57 -0.86 -2.74
C TRP A 89 -4.80 -0.10 -3.26
N LYS A 90 -4.62 0.75 -4.28
CA LYS A 90 -5.68 1.64 -4.76
C LYS A 90 -6.74 0.94 -5.62
N HIS A 91 -6.31 0.04 -6.49
CA HIS A 91 -7.15 -0.53 -7.55
C HIS A 91 -7.47 -2.01 -7.36
N LYS A 92 -6.65 -2.73 -6.57
CA LYS A 92 -6.76 -4.17 -6.38
C LYS A 92 -6.80 -4.55 -4.91
N ARG A 93 -7.47 -3.72 -4.09
CA ARG A 93 -7.55 -3.90 -2.63
C ARG A 93 -8.04 -5.30 -2.21
N SER A 94 -8.92 -5.91 -2.99
CA SER A 94 -9.43 -7.27 -2.77
C SER A 94 -8.38 -8.37 -2.93
N GLU A 95 -7.26 -8.10 -3.60
CA GLU A 95 -6.12 -9.02 -3.74
C GLU A 95 -5.14 -8.90 -2.56
N VAL A 96 -5.33 -7.90 -1.68
CA VAL A 96 -4.48 -7.65 -0.51
C VAL A 96 -4.98 -8.46 0.67
N THR A 97 -4.12 -9.31 1.22
CA THR A 97 -4.43 -10.15 2.40
C THR A 97 -3.45 -9.89 3.53
N VAL A 98 -3.89 -10.09 4.78
CA VAL A 98 -3.00 -9.93 5.95
C VAL A 98 -2.00 -11.08 5.97
N ALA A 99 -0.70 -10.75 5.97
CA ALA A 99 0.40 -11.69 6.11
C ALA A 99 0.78 -11.87 7.58
N LEU A 100 0.90 -10.75 8.30
CA LEU A 100 1.08 -10.68 9.76
C LEU A 100 0.18 -9.56 10.26
N ASP A 101 -0.68 -9.88 11.21
CA ASP A 101 -1.68 -8.98 11.80
C ASP A 101 -1.08 -8.05 12.86
N HIS A 102 0.12 -8.35 13.37
CA HIS A 102 0.89 -7.45 14.22
C HIS A 102 2.39 -7.70 14.10
N ILE A 103 3.13 -6.64 13.77
CA ILE A 103 4.57 -6.53 13.95
C ILE A 103 4.90 -5.19 14.59
N PHE A 104 6.04 -5.09 15.26
CA PHE A 104 6.57 -3.81 15.75
C PHE A 104 7.98 -3.58 15.22
N VAL A 105 8.28 -2.34 14.85
CA VAL A 105 9.60 -1.98 14.32
C VAL A 105 9.96 -0.55 14.70
N ARG A 106 11.22 -0.33 15.07
CA ARG A 106 11.73 1.00 15.43
C ARG A 106 12.20 1.77 14.20
N LEU A 107 12.09 3.10 14.24
CA LEU A 107 12.57 3.99 13.17
C LEU A 107 14.04 3.74 12.81
N VAL A 108 14.91 3.51 13.79
CA VAL A 108 16.34 3.23 13.56
C VAL A 108 16.62 2.00 12.68
N SER A 109 15.66 1.08 12.60
CA SER A 109 15.72 -0.12 11.77
C SER A 109 14.89 0.03 10.49
N PHE A 110 13.67 0.56 10.60
CA PHE A 110 12.77 0.69 9.47
C PHE A 110 13.14 1.83 8.51
N GLY A 111 13.58 2.97 9.04
CA GLY A 111 13.95 4.15 8.25
C GLY A 111 15.16 3.93 7.34
N LYS A 112 15.95 2.87 7.59
CA LYS A 112 17.04 2.44 6.69
C LYS A 112 16.53 1.70 5.45
N ARG A 113 15.29 1.24 5.44
CA ARG A 113 14.69 0.57 4.29
C ARG A 113 14.28 1.62 3.27
N ASP A 114 14.39 1.25 2.01
CA ASP A 114 13.81 2.02 0.92
C ASP A 114 12.28 1.90 1.01
N HIS A 115 11.60 2.96 1.46
CA HIS A 115 10.15 2.95 1.68
C HIS A 115 9.43 4.20 1.15
N ARG A 116 8.11 4.14 0.95
CA ARG A 116 7.27 5.29 0.60
C ARG A 116 5.95 5.19 1.33
N VAL A 117 5.52 6.29 1.93
CA VAL A 117 4.15 6.45 2.41
C VAL A 117 3.28 6.74 1.19
N LEU A 118 2.37 5.82 0.88
CA LEU A 118 1.52 5.89 -0.31
C LEU A 118 0.21 6.62 -0.02
N PHE A 119 -0.36 6.34 1.15
CA PHE A 119 -1.63 6.88 1.59
C PHE A 119 -1.63 7.02 3.12
N VAL A 120 -2.55 7.83 3.64
CA VAL A 120 -2.89 7.83 5.06
C VAL A 120 -4.39 7.58 5.14
N GLU A 121 -4.77 6.49 5.80
CA GLU A 121 -6.16 6.06 5.93
C GLU A 121 -6.51 5.85 7.41
N PRO A 122 -7.78 6.06 7.82
CA PRO A 122 -8.20 5.74 9.18
C PRO A 122 -7.87 4.29 9.56
N VAL A 123 -7.46 4.08 10.81
CA VAL A 123 -7.27 2.74 11.40
C VAL A 123 -8.62 2.29 11.96
N THR A 124 -9.04 1.10 11.59
CA THR A 124 -10.28 0.49 12.11
C THR A 124 -10.01 -0.23 13.44
N GLU A 125 -11.07 -0.47 14.22
CA GLU A 125 -10.97 -1.21 15.48
C GLU A 125 -10.42 -2.64 15.28
N ASP A 126 -10.81 -3.31 14.20
CA ASP A 126 -10.32 -4.66 13.87
C ASP A 126 -8.82 -4.65 13.56
N GLU A 127 -8.34 -3.62 12.85
CA GLU A 127 -6.90 -3.44 12.57
C GLU A 127 -6.11 -3.13 13.85
N LYS A 128 -6.74 -2.46 14.83
CA LYS A 128 -6.10 -2.08 16.10
C LYS A 128 -6.12 -3.19 17.15
N ALA A 129 -7.06 -4.13 17.04
CA ALA A 129 -7.26 -5.20 18.02
C ALA A 129 -6.01 -6.05 18.31
N PRO A 130 -5.19 -6.48 17.33
CA PRO A 130 -3.95 -7.23 17.59
C PRO A 130 -2.96 -6.47 18.47
N TYR A 131 -2.73 -5.18 18.21
CA TYR A 131 -1.89 -4.33 19.05
C TYR A 131 -2.42 -4.24 20.48
N LEU A 132 -3.73 -3.99 20.65
CA LEU A 132 -4.35 -3.88 21.98
C LEU A 132 -4.26 -5.18 22.77
N LYS A 133 -4.28 -6.33 22.09
CA LYS A 133 -4.09 -7.64 22.71
C LYS A 133 -2.64 -7.84 23.15
N ALA A 134 -1.66 -7.44 22.33
CA ALA A 134 -0.24 -7.58 22.64
C ALA A 134 0.24 -6.65 23.77
N ARG A 135 -0.46 -5.52 23.99
CA ARG A 135 -0.16 -4.57 25.07
C ARG A 135 -0.61 -5.06 26.47
N ARG A 136 -1.50 -6.04 26.54
CA ARG A 136 -2.02 -6.60 27.80
C ARG A 136 -1.11 -7.69 28.34
#